data_AF-A0A4Y2H7K0-F1
#
_entry.id   AF-A0A4Y2H7K0-F1
#
_cell.length_a   1.000
_cell.length_b   1.000
_cell.length_c   1.000
_cell.angle_alpha   90.00
_cell.angle_beta   90.00
_cell.angle_gamma   90.00
#
_symmetry.space_group_name_H-M   'P 1'
#
loop_
_entity.id
_entity.type
_entity.pdbx_description
1 polymer ?
#
loop_
_entity_poly.entity_id
_entity_poly.type
_entity_poly.pdbx_seq_one_letter_code
_entity_poly.pdbx_strand_id
1 'polypeptide(L)'
;MLQKLNRLRGTVKDRVTRLNKAAESYEPQATPEESEIILNQKLQNVLELKAQMKKLLADYLDLPESTNLEESLDVIYTMEEEIEDIQVKFKILLSIAKHPMLTMCR
;
A
#
# COMPACT_ATOMS: atom_id res chain seq x y z
N MET A 1 -17.71 0.04 18.89
CA MET A 1 -16.76 -0.76 18.09
C MET A 1 -16.58 -0.16 16.71
N LEU A 2 -17.65 -0.06 15.92
CA LEU A 2 -17.67 0.53 14.57
C LEU A 2 -16.95 1.89 14.43
N GLN A 3 -17.16 2.84 15.36
CA GLN A 3 -16.47 4.14 15.30
C GLN A 3 -14.93 4.02 15.33
N LYS A 4 -14.39 3.07 16.11
CA LYS A 4 -12.95 2.84 16.18
C LYS A 4 -12.44 2.25 14.86
N LEU A 5 -13.20 1.33 14.26
CA LEU A 5 -12.89 0.76 12.95
C LEU A 5 -12.92 1.81 11.84
N ASN A 6 -13.92 2.71 11.84
CA ASN A 6 -13.99 3.82 10.89
C ASN A 6 -12.79 4.77 11.00
N ARG A 7 -12.30 5.05 12.22
CA ARG A 7 -11.08 5.83 12.43
C ARG A 7 -9.85 5.11 11.88
N LEU A 8 -9.72 3.81 12.17
CA LEU A 8 -8.62 3.00 11.67
C LEU A 8 -8.63 2.93 10.15
N ARG A 9 -9.80 2.73 9.53
CA ARG A 9 -10.00 2.80 8.08
C ARG A 9 -9.50 4.14 7.51
N GLY A 10 -9.84 5.25 8.15
CA GLY A 10 -9.33 6.57 7.76
C GLY A 10 -7.81 6.67 7.80
N THR A 11 -7.18 6.15 8.86
CA THR A 11 -5.71 6.10 8.96
C THR A 11 -5.08 5.20 7.89
N VAL A 12 -5.67 4.04 7.62
CA VAL A 12 -5.20 3.13 6.57
C VAL A 12 -5.30 3.82 5.20
N LYS A 13 -6.43 4.47 4.90
CA LYS A 13 -6.62 5.22 3.65
C LYS A 13 -5.59 6.32 3.43
N ASP A 14 -5.27 7.09 4.47
CA ASP A 14 -4.20 8.09 4.41
C ASP A 14 -2.84 7.45 4.08
N ARG A 15 -2.51 6.32 4.73
CA ARG A 15 -1.27 5.59 4.46
C ARG A 15 -1.20 5.04 3.03
N VAL A 16 -2.30 4.50 2.50
CA VAL A 16 -2.39 4.04 1.10
C VAL A 16 -2.08 5.20 0.15
N THR A 17 -2.77 6.33 0.34
CA THR A 17 -2.59 7.53 -0.48
C THR A 17 -1.13 8.02 -0.47
N ARG A 18 -0.51 8.07 0.72
CA ARG A 18 0.88 8.52 0.88
C ARG A 18 1.89 7.55 0.23
N LEU A 19 1.66 6.24 0.31
CA LEU A 19 2.52 5.25 -0.34
C LEU A 19 2.35 5.26 -1.86
N ASN A 20 1.13 5.41 -2.38
CA ASN A 20 0.91 5.54 -3.81
C ASN A 20 1.62 6.78 -4.36
N LYS A 21 1.45 7.94 -3.71
CA LYS A 21 2.16 9.16 -4.10
C LYS A 21 3.68 8.97 -4.06
N ALA A 22 4.20 8.27 -3.04
CA ALA A 22 5.63 7.99 -2.94
C ALA A 22 6.14 7.05 -4.05
N ALA A 23 5.31 6.15 -4.58
CA ALA A 23 5.65 5.32 -5.72
C ALA A 23 5.61 6.14 -7.03
N GLU A 24 4.60 6.98 -7.21
CA GLU A 24 4.43 7.84 -8.40
C GLU A 24 5.49 8.93 -8.51
N SER A 25 5.92 9.50 -7.38
CA SER A 25 6.93 10.56 -7.32
C SER A 25 8.33 10.03 -7.01
N TYR A 26 8.59 8.74 -7.20
CA TYR A 26 9.90 8.17 -6.87
C TYR A 26 10.96 8.63 -7.88
N GLU A 27 12.06 9.15 -7.35
CA GLU A 27 13.26 9.46 -8.12
C GLU A 27 14.42 8.58 -7.64
N PRO A 28 15.19 7.95 -8.56
CA PRO A 28 16.37 7.17 -8.20
C PRO A 28 17.36 8.00 -7.39
N GLN A 29 18.00 7.37 -6.40
CA GLN A 29 19.06 8.00 -5.63
C GLN A 29 20.38 8.02 -6.40
N ALA A 30 21.40 8.68 -5.83
CA ALA A 30 22.72 8.78 -6.44
C ALA A 30 23.38 7.41 -6.67
N THR A 31 23.06 6.42 -5.82
CA THR A 31 23.53 5.04 -5.98
C THR A 31 22.39 4.01 -6.07
N PRO A 32 22.60 2.89 -6.79
CA PRO A 32 21.67 1.76 -6.79
C PRO A 32 21.40 1.18 -5.40
N GLU A 33 22.41 1.11 -4.54
CA GLU A 33 22.31 0.56 -3.19
C GLU A 33 21.39 1.41 -2.29
N GLU A 34 21.53 2.74 -2.33
CA GLU A 34 20.64 3.65 -1.60
C GLU A 34 19.19 3.53 -2.10
N SER A 35 19.02 3.44 -3.43
CA SER A 35 17.72 3.25 -4.07
C SER A 35 17.06 1.95 -3.58
N GLU A 36 17.82 0.86 -3.54
CA GLU A 36 17.37 -0.44 -3.04
C GLU A 36 16.95 -0.38 -1.56
N ILE A 37 17.75 0.25 -0.69
CA ILE A 37 17.43 0.37 0.74
C ILE A 37 16.09 1.10 0.94
N ILE A 38 15.90 2.23 0.27
CA ILE A 38 14.67 3.02 0.38
C ILE A 38 13.48 2.24 -0.15
N LEU A 39 13.59 1.64 -1.34
CA LEU A 39 12.50 0.90 -1.97
C LEU A 39 12.12 -0.35 -1.15
N ASN A 40 13.08 -1.07 -0.59
CA ASN A 40 12.81 -2.19 0.32
C ASN A 40 12.07 -1.73 1.58
N GLN A 41 12.46 -0.60 2.19
CA GLN A 41 11.74 -0.05 3.34
C GLN A 41 10.29 0.31 2.97
N LYS A 42 10.05 0.93 1.81
CA LYS A 42 8.70 1.23 1.34
C LYS A 42 7.89 -0.04 1.08
N LEU A 43 8.51 -1.07 0.49
CA LEU A 43 7.86 -2.36 0.27
C LEU A 43 7.47 -3.04 1.58
N GLN A 44 8.31 -2.99 2.62
CA GLN A 44 7.95 -3.49 3.96
C GLN A 44 6.75 -2.72 4.54
N ASN A 45 6.70 -1.40 4.37
CA ASN A 45 5.54 -0.61 4.80
C ASN A 45 4.25 -1.01 4.07
N VAL A 46 4.32 -1.36 2.79
CA VAL A 46 3.18 -1.86 2.00
C VAL A 46 2.71 -3.23 2.52
N LEU A 47 3.66 -4.14 2.81
CA LEU A 47 3.33 -5.46 3.37
C LEU A 47 2.67 -5.35 4.75
N GLU A 48 3.17 -4.47 5.61
CA GLU A 48 2.54 -4.18 6.89
C GLU A 48 1.12 -3.62 6.68
N LEU A 49 0.95 -2.68 5.75
CA LEU A 49 -0.35 -2.08 5.47
C LEU A 49 -1.34 -3.12 4.93
N LYS A 50 -0.89 -4.05 4.08
CA LYS A 50 -1.69 -5.19 3.60
C LYS A 50 -2.15 -6.08 4.76
N ALA A 51 -1.28 -6.38 5.72
CA ALA A 51 -1.67 -7.13 6.92
C ALA A 51 -2.68 -6.36 7.78
N GLN A 52 -2.50 -5.05 7.95
CA GLN A 52 -3.46 -4.20 8.67
C GLN A 52 -4.82 -4.15 7.96
N MET A 53 -4.84 -4.10 6.63
CA MET A 53 -6.09 -4.11 5.85
C MET A 53 -6.86 -5.42 6.05
N LYS A 54 -6.18 -6.56 5.97
CA LYS A 54 -6.81 -7.87 6.18
C LYS A 54 -7.43 -7.99 7.57
N LYS A 55 -6.72 -7.50 8.59
CA LYS A 55 -7.26 -7.45 9.96
C LYS A 55 -8.46 -6.52 10.04
N LEU A 56 -8.38 -5.33 9.45
CA LEU A 56 -9.49 -4.37 9.43
C LEU A 56 -10.74 -4.98 8.78
N LEU A 57 -10.59 -5.63 7.64
CA LEU A 57 -11.69 -6.32 6.95
C LEU A 57 -12.31 -7.40 7.86
N ALA A 58 -11.50 -8.25 8.48
CA ALA A 58 -11.98 -9.26 9.42
C ALA A 58 -12.76 -8.64 10.59
N ASP A 59 -12.24 -7.55 11.17
CA ASP A 59 -12.89 -6.84 12.28
C ASP A 59 -14.23 -6.19 11.86
N TYR A 60 -14.39 -5.79 10.58
CA TYR A 60 -15.68 -5.33 10.04
C TYR A 60 -16.65 -6.48 9.81
N LEU A 61 -16.18 -7.62 9.31
CA LEU A 61 -17.00 -8.80 9.04
C LEU A 61 -17.49 -9.51 10.32
N ASP A 62 -16.81 -9.29 11.45
CA ASP A 62 -17.22 -9.79 12.77
C ASP A 62 -18.37 -8.97 13.41
N LEU A 63 -18.72 -7.80 12.83
CA LEU A 63 -19.83 -6.99 13.34
C LEU A 63 -21.18 -7.67 13.07
N PRO A 64 -22.22 -7.37 13.88
CA PRO A 64 -23.56 -7.92 13.66
C PRO A 64 -24.08 -7.61 12.26
N GLU A 65 -24.75 -8.58 11.64
CA GLU A 65 -25.31 -8.49 10.27
C GLU A 65 -26.33 -7.34 10.11
N SER A 66 -26.94 -6.88 11.21
CA SER A 66 -27.81 -5.70 11.23
C SER A 66 -27.06 -4.37 11.04
N THR A 67 -25.72 -4.38 11.08
CA THR A 67 -24.89 -3.22 10.81
C THR A 67 -24.81 -2.97 9.30
N ASN A 68 -25.27 -1.81 8.83
CA ASN A 68 -25.06 -1.45 7.43
C ASN A 68 -23.58 -1.13 7.18
N LEU A 69 -22.91 -1.99 6.41
CA LEU A 69 -21.49 -1.91 6.10
C LEU A 69 -21.18 -1.77 4.61
N GLU A 70 -22.18 -1.72 3.74
CA GLU A 70 -22.01 -1.77 2.27
C GLU A 70 -20.95 -0.77 1.78
N GLU A 71 -21.15 0.53 2.05
CA GLU A 71 -20.19 1.58 1.68
C GLU A 71 -18.82 1.40 2.37
N SER A 72 -18.80 0.86 3.59
CA SER A 72 -17.55 0.69 4.33
C SER A 72 -16.69 -0.43 3.76
N LEU A 73 -17.33 -1.51 3.31
CA LEU A 73 -16.68 -2.66 2.68
C LEU A 73 -16.22 -2.33 1.26
N ASP A 74 -17.02 -1.61 0.47
CA ASP A 74 -16.62 -1.14 -0.86
C ASP A 74 -15.31 -0.32 -0.82
N VAL A 75 -15.21 0.62 0.13
CA VAL A 75 -13.99 1.39 0.36
C VAL A 75 -12.81 0.51 0.80
N ILE A 76 -13.05 -0.53 1.61
CA ILE A 76 -12.00 -1.45 2.06
C ILE A 76 -11.48 -2.29 0.90
N TYR A 77 -12.36 -2.83 0.06
CA TYR A 77 -11.97 -3.61 -1.12
C TYR A 77 -11.21 -2.76 -2.13
N THR A 78 -11.68 -1.53 -2.39
CA THR A 78 -10.95 -0.58 -3.26
C THR A 78 -9.53 -0.33 -2.74
N MET A 79 -9.36 -0.09 -1.44
CA MET A 79 -8.03 0.11 -0.88
C MET A 79 -7.18 -1.17 -0.88
N GLU A 80 -7.78 -2.36 -0.81
CA GLU A 80 -7.05 -3.62 -0.94
C GLU A 80 -6.44 -3.75 -2.34
N GLU A 81 -7.22 -3.48 -3.38
CA GLU A 81 -6.73 -3.44 -4.77
C GLU A 81 -5.62 -2.38 -4.96
N GLU A 82 -5.81 -1.17 -4.43
CA GLU A 82 -4.79 -0.11 -4.47
C GLU A 82 -3.47 -0.56 -3.79
N ILE A 83 -3.55 -1.25 -2.65
CA ILE A 83 -2.36 -1.78 -1.97
C ILE A 83 -1.62 -2.80 -2.82
N GLU A 84 -2.34 -3.65 -3.56
CA GLU A 84 -1.73 -4.62 -4.47
C GLU A 84 -1.03 -3.93 -5.65
N ASP A 85 -1.67 -2.93 -6.25
CA ASP A 85 -1.06 -2.13 -7.31
C ASP A 85 0.20 -1.40 -6.83
N ILE A 86 0.14 -0.76 -5.65
CA ILE A 86 1.31 -0.11 -5.01
C ILE A 86 2.43 -1.12 -4.76
N GLN A 87 2.10 -2.34 -4.32
CA GLN A 87 3.09 -3.38 -4.12
C GLN A 87 3.80 -3.75 -5.43
N VAL A 88 3.05 -3.86 -6.52
CA VAL A 88 3.60 -4.13 -7.86
C VAL A 88 4.48 -2.97 -8.32
N LYS A 89 4.02 -1.72 -8.18
CA LYS A 89 4.80 -0.51 -8.50
C LYS A 89 6.16 -0.52 -7.80
N PHE A 90 6.21 -0.74 -6.48
CA PHE A 90 7.48 -0.79 -5.74
C PHE A 90 8.38 -1.96 -6.16
N LYS A 91 7.82 -3.12 -6.51
CA LYS A 91 8.62 -4.24 -7.05
C LYS A 91 9.25 -3.90 -8.40
N ILE A 92 8.52 -3.21 -9.27
CA ILE A 92 9.02 -2.74 -10.57
C ILE A 92 10.16 -1.73 -10.33
N LEU A 93 9.93 -0.72 -9.49
CA LEU A 93 10.96 0.28 -9.13
C LEU A 93 12.22 -0.39 -8.57
N LEU A 94 12.06 -1.38 -7.69
CA LEU A 94 13.18 -2.13 -7.11
C LEU A 94 13.95 -2.91 -8.17
N SER A 95 13.25 -3.52 -9.13
CA SER A 95 13.89 -4.22 -10.26
C SER A 95 14.68 -3.27 -11.14
N ILE A 96 14.16 -2.06 -11.40
CA ILE A 96 14.86 -1.02 -12.19
C ILE A 96 16.12 -0.56 -11.44
N ALA A 97 16.02 -0.29 -10.14
CA ALA A 97 17.14 0.15 -9.32
C ALA A 97 18.29 -0.87 -9.29
N LYS A 98 17.98 -2.18 -9.27
CA LYS A 98 18.99 -3.26 -9.28
C LYS A 98 19.67 -3.46 -10.64
N HIS A 99 19.03 -3.05 -11.73
CA HIS A 99 19.50 -3.28 -13.09
C HIS A 99 19.48 -1.99 -13.92
N PRO A 100 20.25 -0.94 -13.53
CA PRO A 100 20.20 0.37 -14.17
C PRO A 100 20.67 0.36 -15.64
N MET A 101 21.35 -0.70 -16.10
CA MET A 101 21.82 -0.80 -17.50
C MET A 101 20.73 -1.19 -18.51
N LEU A 102 19.53 -1.61 -18.09
CA LEU A 102 18.44 -1.96 -19.01
C LEU A 102 17.67 -0.74 -19.57
N THR A 103 17.98 0.47 -19.11
CA THR A 103 17.32 1.71 -19.57
C THR A 103 18.16 2.55 -20.56
N MET A 104 19.41 2.16 -20.86
CA MET A 104 20.31 2.89 -21.78
C MET A 104 20.36 2.37 -23.23
N CYS A 105 19.45 1.47 -23.63
CA CYS A 105 19.28 1.09 -25.03
C CYS A 105 17.95 1.65 -25.56
N ARG A 106 17.95 2.93 -25.93
CA ARG A 106 16.94 3.51 -26.83
C ARG A 106 17.56 4.59 -27.70
#